data_AF-A0A9D4JWG0-F1
#
_entry.id   AF-A0A9D4JWG0-F1
#
_cell.length_a   1.000
_cell.length_b   1.000
_cell.length_c   1.000
_cell.angle_alpha   90.00
_cell.angle_beta   90.00
_cell.angle_gamma   90.00
#
_symmetry.space_group_name_H-M   'P 1'
#
loop_
_entity.id
_entity.type
_entity.pdbx_description
1 polymer ?
#
loop_
_entity_poly.entity_id
_entity_poly.type
_entity_poly.pdbx_seq_one_letter_code
_entity_poly.pdbx_strand_id
1 'polypeptide(L)'
;MYVVVSVAIADEGSCNGRLKKYPNGSVFLDQDCNKCHCINGNIICTIMNGCEVPPGVCRFNGNTFYEGESIGHPDDCITCKCKEDGNLLCTLTCDL
;
A
#
# COMPACT_ATOMS: atom_id res chain seq x y z
N MET A 1 -11.03 -31.00 20.21
CA MET A 1 -10.62 -29.93 21.14
C MET A 1 -9.52 -29.16 20.43
N TYR A 2 -9.78 -27.94 19.97
CA TYR A 2 -8.79 -27.14 19.24
C TYR A 2 -8.65 -25.78 19.94
N VAL A 3 -7.41 -25.35 20.15
CA VAL A 3 -7.04 -24.11 20.84
C VAL A 3 -6.82 -23.02 19.80
N VAL A 4 -7.52 -21.89 19.94
CA VAL A 4 -7.40 -20.74 19.04
C VAL A 4 -6.30 -19.83 19.56
N VAL A 5 -5.27 -19.56 18.76
CA VAL A 5 -4.20 -18.61 19.07
C VAL A 5 -4.51 -17.32 18.33
N SER A 6 -4.60 -16.22 19.10
CA SER A 6 -4.95 -14.84 18.71
C SER A 6 -6.42 -14.59 18.30
N VAL A 7 -7.13 -13.82 19.13
CA VAL A 7 -8.42 -13.21 18.81
C VAL A 7 -8.15 -11.87 18.16
N ALA A 8 -8.25 -11.80 16.84
CA ALA A 8 -8.52 -10.53 16.17
C ALA A 8 -10.04 -10.38 16.15
N ILE A 9 -10.57 -9.48 16.99
CA ILE A 9 -11.98 -9.10 16.95
C ILE A 9 -12.27 -8.54 15.56
N ALA A 10 -12.97 -9.32 14.75
CA ALA A 10 -13.48 -8.90 13.46
C ALA A 10 -14.52 -7.80 13.73
N ASP A 11 -14.19 -6.57 13.37
CA ASP A 11 -15.18 -5.50 13.31
C ASP A 11 -16.10 -5.84 12.13
N GLU A 12 -17.30 -6.32 12.47
CA GLU A 12 -18.29 -7.01 11.65
C GLU A 12 -18.77 -6.14 10.48
N GLY A 13 -17.92 -5.95 9.47
CA GLY A 13 -18.21 -5.06 8.36
C GLY A 13 -17.01 -4.29 7.81
N SER A 14 -15.78 -4.71 8.05
CA SER A 14 -14.61 -4.05 7.45
C SER A 14 -13.44 -5.00 7.25
N CYS A 15 -12.60 -4.69 6.27
CA CYS A 15 -11.39 -5.43 5.95
C CYS A 15 -10.14 -4.65 6.34
N ASN A 16 -9.19 -5.31 6.98
CA ASN A 16 -7.90 -4.73 7.32
C ASN A 16 -6.90 -5.00 6.18
N GLY A 17 -6.57 -3.98 5.39
CA GLY A 17 -5.42 -4.01 4.51
C GLY A 17 -4.12 -3.71 5.28
N ARG A 18 -2.96 -3.86 4.64
CA ARG A 18 -1.64 -3.66 5.29
C ARG A 18 -1.49 -2.30 5.99
N LEU A 19 -2.08 -1.24 5.43
CA LEU A 19 -1.93 0.13 5.93
C LEU A 19 -3.27 0.86 6.13
N LYS A 20 -4.38 0.27 5.70
CA LYS A 20 -5.69 0.94 5.64
C LYS A 20 -6.82 -0.03 5.93
N LYS A 21 -7.86 0.45 6.60
CA LYS A 21 -9.11 -0.26 6.86
C LYS A 21 -10.15 0.14 5.81
N TYR A 22 -10.86 -0.86 5.27
CA TYR A 22 -11.83 -0.71 4.18
C TYR A 22 -13.23 -1.13 4.66
N PRO A 23 -14.28 -0.32 4.45
CA PRO A 23 -15.65 -0.73 4.76
C PRO A 23 -16.11 -1.93 3.92
N ASN A 24 -16.99 -2.76 4.46
CA ASN A 24 -17.63 -3.85 3.72
C ASN A 24 -18.39 -3.31 2.51
N GLY A 25 -18.28 -4.00 1.38
CA GLY A 25 -18.82 -3.59 0.09
C GLY A 25 -17.97 -2.56 -0.67
N SER A 26 -16.90 -2.03 -0.06
CA SER A 26 -16.03 -1.08 -0.76
C SER A 26 -15.23 -1.73 -1.89
N VAL A 27 -14.90 -0.90 -2.88
CA VAL A 27 -14.06 -1.23 -4.03
C VAL A 27 -12.88 -0.27 -4.05
N PHE A 28 -11.67 -0.79 -4.21
CA PHE A 28 -10.45 0.01 -4.23
C PHE A 28 -9.41 -0.64 -5.16
N LEU A 29 -8.34 0.10 -5.49
CA LEU A 29 -7.18 -0.44 -6.20
C LEU A 29 -6.07 -0.70 -5.18
N ASP A 30 -5.38 -1.83 -5.32
CA ASP A 30 -4.12 -2.06 -4.60
C ASP A 30 -2.93 -1.40 -5.31
N GLN A 31 -1.72 -1.67 -4.80
CA GLN A 31 -0.47 -1.10 -5.28
C GLN A 31 -0.12 -1.57 -6.70
N ASP A 32 -0.62 -2.75 -7.07
CA ASP A 32 -0.42 -3.40 -8.36
C ASP A 32 -1.61 -3.15 -9.33
N CYS A 33 -2.48 -2.19 -8.99
CA CYS A 33 -3.68 -1.83 -9.74
C CYS A 33 -4.72 -2.95 -9.83
N ASN A 34 -4.63 -3.96 -8.98
CA ASN A 34 -5.70 -4.93 -8.89
C ASN A 34 -6.92 -4.27 -8.26
N LYS A 35 -8.06 -4.48 -8.90
CA LYS A 35 -9.34 -4.07 -8.34
C LYS A 35 -9.72 -5.03 -7.22
N CYS A 36 -9.80 -4.49 -6.01
CA CYS A 36 -10.08 -5.21 -4.78
C CYS A 36 -11.46 -4.87 -4.24
N HIS A 37 -12.12 -5.88 -3.68
CA HIS A 37 -13.40 -5.79 -2.98
C HIS A 37 -13.22 -6.21 -1.53
N CYS A 38 -13.80 -5.44 -0.60
CA CYS A 38 -13.95 -5.86 0.78
C CYS A 38 -15.30 -6.56 0.97
N ILE A 39 -15.30 -7.84 1.34
CA ILE A 39 -16.50 -8.64 1.56
C ILE A 39 -16.37 -9.43 2.85
N ASN A 40 -17.17 -9.06 3.86
CA ASN A 40 -17.27 -9.72 5.17
C ASN A 40 -15.90 -9.95 5.83
N GLY A 41 -15.04 -8.93 5.81
CA GLY A 41 -13.69 -8.99 6.38
C GLY A 41 -12.61 -9.55 5.44
N ASN A 42 -12.98 -10.01 4.24
CA ASN A 42 -12.04 -10.56 3.26
C ASN A 42 -11.77 -9.55 2.15
N ILE A 43 -10.49 -9.39 1.78
CA ILE A 43 -10.07 -8.62 0.61
C ILE A 43 -9.90 -9.60 -0.55
N ILE A 44 -10.65 -9.38 -1.63
CA ILE A 44 -10.59 -10.20 -2.85
C ILE A 44 -10.21 -9.29 -4.01
N CYS A 45 -9.10 -9.57 -4.68
CA CYS A 45 -8.57 -8.74 -5.75
C CYS A 45 -8.58 -9.48 -7.09
N THR A 46 -8.68 -8.73 -8.19
CA THR A 46 -8.33 -9.23 -9.51
C THR A 46 -6.84 -9.57 -9.58
N ILE A 47 -6.42 -10.30 -10.61
CA ILE A 47 -5.00 -10.46 -10.93
C ILE A 47 -4.78 -9.74 -12.26
N MET A 48 -4.14 -8.57 -12.19
CA MET A 48 -3.69 -7.80 -13.33
C MET A 48 -2.16 -7.80 -13.31
N ASN A 49 -1.54 -8.14 -14.44
CA ASN A 49 -0.08 -8.05 -14.57
C ASN A 49 0.29 -6.58 -14.80
N GLY A 50 0.46 -5.87 -13.69
CA GLY A 50 1.03 -4.52 -13.64
C GLY A 50 0.00 -3.40 -13.69
N CYS A 51 0.19 -2.41 -12.82
CA CYS A 51 -0.12 -1.05 -13.19
C CYS A 51 0.76 -0.68 -14.38
N GLU A 52 0.19 -0.28 -15.52
CA GLU A 52 0.91 0.67 -16.38
C GLU A 52 0.99 1.97 -15.59
N VAL A 53 2.02 2.09 -14.76
CA VAL A 53 2.35 3.35 -14.10
C VAL A 53 3.02 4.20 -15.18
N PRO A 54 2.49 5.38 -15.51
CA PRO A 54 3.16 6.26 -16.46
C PRO A 54 4.61 6.51 -16.00
N PRO A 55 5.56 6.63 -16.94
CA PRO A 55 6.92 7.05 -16.60
C PRO A 55 6.89 8.31 -15.74
N GLY A 56 7.73 8.35 -14.72
CA GLY A 56 7.83 9.46 -13.78
C GLY A 56 6.68 9.54 -12.78
N VAL A 57 5.88 8.48 -12.61
CA VAL A 57 4.88 8.40 -11.55
C VAL A 57 5.26 7.29 -10.57
N CYS A 58 5.43 7.62 -9.30
CA CYS A 58 5.70 6.67 -8.23
C CYS A 58 4.53 6.58 -7.28
N ARG A 59 4.25 5.38 -6.75
CA ARG A 59 3.22 5.17 -5.73
C ARG A 59 3.84 4.71 -4.44
N PHE A 60 3.52 5.39 -3.34
CA PHE A 60 4.01 5.01 -2.01
C PHE A 60 2.97 5.30 -0.95
N ASN A 61 2.68 4.29 -0.12
CA ASN A 61 1.66 4.35 0.93
C ASN A 61 0.29 4.86 0.45
N GLY A 62 -0.10 4.54 -0.78
CA GLY A 62 -1.36 4.98 -1.39
C GLY A 62 -1.36 6.42 -1.90
N ASN A 63 -0.24 7.15 -1.78
CA ASN A 63 -0.04 8.45 -2.40
C ASN A 63 0.68 8.30 -3.74
N THR A 64 0.47 9.29 -4.61
CA THR A 64 1.14 9.39 -5.91
C THR A 64 2.13 10.54 -5.88
N PHE A 65 3.34 10.26 -6.36
CA PHE A 65 4.45 11.21 -6.47
C PHE A 65 4.93 11.26 -7.91
N TYR A 66 5.49 12.39 -8.31
CA TYR A 66 6.03 12.60 -9.64
C TYR A 66 7.55 12.59 -9.63
N GLU A 67 8.14 12.36 -10.80
CA GLU A 67 9.58 12.35 -10.99
C GLU A 67 10.23 13.57 -10.33
N GLY A 68 11.29 13.32 -9.56
CA GLY A 68 12.01 14.37 -8.87
C GLY A 68 11.48 14.69 -7.48
N GLU A 69 10.23 14.35 -7.15
CA GLU A 69 9.68 14.52 -5.81
C GLU A 69 10.39 13.59 -4.81
N SER A 70 10.63 14.13 -3.62
CA SER A 70 11.24 13.41 -2.51
C SER A 70 10.25 13.27 -1.35
N ILE A 71 10.25 12.10 -0.74
CA ILE A 71 9.51 11.80 0.49
C ILE A 71 10.49 11.46 1.60
N GLY A 72 10.30 12.07 2.77
CA GLY A 72 10.99 11.68 4.00
C GLY A 72 10.15 10.70 4.80
N HIS A 73 10.78 9.69 5.41
CA HIS A 73 10.13 8.95 6.49
C HIS A 73 10.12 9.84 7.75
N PRO A 74 9.03 9.88 8.54
CA PRO A 74 8.94 10.71 9.76
C PRO A 74 9.96 10.36 10.85
N ASP A 75 10.69 9.26 10.71
CA ASP A 75 11.85 8.92 11.56
C ASP A 75 13.17 9.55 11.03
N ASP A 76 13.06 10.52 10.10
CA ASP A 76 14.05 11.46 9.53
C ASP A 76 15.33 10.88 8.89
N CYS A 77 15.46 9.57 8.84
CA CYS A 77 16.70 8.91 8.41
C CYS A 77 16.70 8.42 6.95
N ILE A 78 15.53 8.35 6.31
CA ILE A 78 15.38 7.81 4.94
C ILE A 78 14.68 8.86 4.08
N THR A 79 15.33 9.22 2.97
CA THR A 79 14.72 10.02 1.92
C THR A 79 14.58 9.17 0.66
N CYS A 80 13.38 9.11 0.08
CA CYS A 80 13.15 8.45 -1.19
C CYS A 80 12.82 9.46 -2.28
N LYS A 81 13.41 9.31 -3.46
CA LYS A 81 13.16 10.13 -4.64
C LYS A 81 12.44 9.33 -5.71
N CYS A 82 11.40 9.90 -6.33
CA CYS A 82 10.74 9.29 -7.47
C CYS A 82 11.58 9.41 -8.74
N LYS A 83 11.78 8.27 -9.43
CA LYS A 83 12.52 8.18 -10.69
C LYS A 83 11.58 8.17 -11.90
N GLU A 84 12.16 8.46 -13.07
CA GLU A 84 11.49 8.39 -14.38
C GLU A 84 10.93 7.01 -14.71
N ASP A 85 11.50 5.93 -14.16
CA ASP A 85 11.01 4.55 -14.35
C ASP A 85 9.86 4.16 -13.40
N GLY A 86 9.35 5.12 -12.62
CA GLY A 86 8.26 4.90 -11.66
C GLY A 86 8.69 4.23 -10.34
N ASN A 87 10.00 3.99 -10.16
CA ASN A 87 10.54 3.42 -8.94
C ASN A 87 10.96 4.51 -7.94
N LEU A 88 10.89 4.18 -6.64
CA LEU A 88 11.49 5.00 -5.59
C LEU A 88 12.95 4.62 -5.35
N LEU A 89 13.83 5.62 -5.39
CA LEU A 89 15.22 5.50 -4.95
C LEU A 89 15.35 6.04 -3.52
N CYS A 90 15.45 5.15 -2.55
CA CYS A 90 15.62 5.51 -1.14
C CYS A 90 17.10 5.53 -0.74
N THR A 91 17.52 6.59 -0.07
CA THR A 91 18.84 6.73 0.54
C THR A 91 18.68 6.83 2.05
N LEU A 92 19.45 6.01 2.77
CA LEU A 92 19.62 6.14 4.21
C LEU A 92 20.72 7.18 4.44
N THR A 93 20.39 8.27 5.14
CA THR A 93 21.32 9.37 5.42
C THR A 93 21.61 9.49 6.92
N CYS A 94 21.35 8.43 7.71
CA CYS A 94 21.87 8.40 9.07
C CYS A 94 23.40 8.31 8.98
N ASP A 95 24.10 9.40 9.29
CA ASP A 95 25.49 9.32 9.71
C ASP A 95 25.51 8.72 11.12
N LEU A 96 26.26 7.62 11.30
CA LEU A 96 26.51 6.96 12.58
C LEU A 96 27.40 7.82 13.50
#